data_AF-A0ABD4EQS1-F1
#
_entry.id   AF-A0ABD4EQS1-F1
#
_cell.length_a   1.000
_cell.length_b   1.000
_cell.length_c   1.000
_cell.angle_alpha   90.00
_cell.angle_beta   90.00
_cell.angle_gamma   90.00
#
_symmetry.space_group_name_H-M   'P 1'
#
loop_
_entity.id
_entity.type
_entity.pdbx_description
1 polymer ?
#
loop_
_entity_poly.entity_id
_entity_poly.type
_entity_poly.pdbx_seq_one_letter_code
_entity_poly.pdbx_strand_id
1 'polypeptide(L)'
;MMEIVNNFQSGFRNGIANNGHVVYCRYGLPHLVCLPINRPDDPLLSPALSHLKAMNGYYAQQFFIHLSDALNSENVISNLYQYATQSAVALADHSKDELIEEISLLVTSNKLLVIPLYE
;
A
#
# COMPACT_ATOMS: atom_id res chain seq x y z
N MET A 1 -3.69 14.06 32.25
CA MET A 1 -4.54 13.03 31.62
C MET A 1 -4.44 13.28 30.13
N MET A 2 -3.73 12.42 29.42
CA MET A 2 -3.35 12.63 28.02
C MET A 2 -4.43 12.01 27.13
N GLU A 3 -5.07 12.81 26.28
CA GLU A 3 -6.04 12.30 25.32
C GLU A 3 -5.28 11.62 24.17
N ILE A 4 -5.47 10.31 24.05
CA ILE A 4 -5.04 9.53 22.89
C ILE A 4 -5.99 9.89 21.76
N VAL A 5 -5.52 10.73 20.83
CA VAL A 5 -6.26 11.09 19.62
C VAL A 5 -6.24 9.90 18.66
N ASN A 6 -7.20 8.99 18.81
CA ASN A 6 -7.47 7.92 17.86
C ASN A 6 -8.17 8.49 16.61
N ASN A 7 -7.41 9.06 15.69
CA ASN A 7 -7.90 9.55 14.39
C ASN A 7 -7.65 8.56 13.24
N PHE A 8 -7.82 7.26 13.48
CA PHE A 8 -7.94 6.30 12.37
C PHE A 8 -9.42 6.11 12.04
N GLN A 9 -10.01 7.10 11.36
CA GLN A 9 -11.28 6.91 10.69
C GLN A 9 -11.04 6.20 9.36
N SER A 10 -11.71 5.05 9.19
CA SER A 10 -11.90 4.44 7.89
C SER A 10 -12.75 5.38 7.03
N GLY A 11 -12.23 5.75 5.85
CA GLY A 11 -12.99 6.50 4.85
C GLY A 11 -12.38 7.86 4.50
N PHE A 12 -11.84 7.91 3.28
CA PHE A 12 -11.70 9.07 2.39
C PHE A 12 -11.68 10.48 3.03
N ARG A 13 -10.47 11.07 3.13
CA ARG A 13 -10.31 12.53 3.16
C ARG A 13 -9.95 13.05 1.77
N ASN A 14 -10.90 13.70 1.11
CA ASN A 14 -10.65 14.53 -0.07
C ASN A 14 -9.95 15.83 0.34
N GLY A 15 -8.68 15.97 -0.03
CA GLY A 15 -7.90 17.21 0.07
C GLY A 15 -6.40 16.89 0.05
N ILE A 16 -5.68 17.33 -0.98
CA ILE A 16 -4.21 17.39 -1.22
C ILE A 16 -3.29 16.87 -0.07
N ALA A 17 -3.49 15.62 0.32
CA ALA A 17 -2.77 14.85 1.33
C ALA A 17 -3.01 13.36 1.03
N ASN A 18 -2.76 12.97 -0.22
CA ASN A 18 -2.99 11.62 -0.70
C ASN A 18 -1.70 10.80 -0.55
N ASN A 19 -1.19 10.72 0.69
CA ASN A 19 0.14 10.19 1.02
C ASN A 19 0.30 8.67 0.78
N GLY A 20 -0.70 8.02 0.19
CA GLY A 20 -0.76 6.57 -0.02
C GLY A 20 -1.84 5.90 0.83
N HIS A 21 -1.73 4.57 0.92
CA HIS A 21 -2.66 3.72 1.64
C HIS A 21 -1.92 2.96 2.74
N VAL A 22 -2.46 2.97 3.95
CA VAL A 22 -2.00 2.06 5.01
C VAL A 22 -2.65 0.70 4.80
N VAL A 23 -1.82 -0.34 4.73
CA VAL A 23 -2.24 -1.74 4.65
C VAL A 23 -1.61 -2.55 5.76
N TYR A 24 -2.26 -3.63 6.17
CA TYR A 24 -1.77 -4.54 7.20
C TYR A 24 -1.32 -5.86 6.58
N CYS A 25 -0.07 -6.25 6.80
CA CYS A 25 0.43 -7.54 6.31
C CYS A 25 -0.23 -8.72 7.06
N ARG A 26 0.03 -9.96 6.65
CA ARG A 26 -0.43 -11.19 7.34
C ARG A 26 -0.18 -11.23 8.86
N TYR A 27 0.81 -10.48 9.34
CA TYR A 27 1.16 -10.42 10.76
C TYR A 27 0.47 -9.27 11.52
N GLY A 28 -0.42 -8.52 10.84
CA GLY A 28 -1.11 -7.37 11.42
C GLY A 28 -0.25 -6.12 11.58
N LEU A 29 0.97 -6.10 11.01
CA LEU A 29 1.84 -4.94 11.08
C LEU A 29 1.53 -3.93 9.95
N PRO A 30 1.44 -2.63 10.27
CA PRO A 30 1.06 -1.60 9.30
C PRO A 30 2.21 -1.26 8.34
N HIS A 31 1.85 -1.06 7.08
CA HIS A 31 2.75 -0.61 6.02
C HIS A 31 2.08 0.50 5.22
N LEU A 32 2.83 1.56 4.89
CA LEU A 32 2.42 2.57 3.94
C LEU A 32 2.76 2.12 2.52
N VAL A 33 1.76 2.06 1.66
CA VAL A 33 1.92 1.86 0.21
C VAL A 33 1.69 3.18 -0.49
N CYS A 34 2.73 3.77 -1.07
CA CYS A 34 2.66 5.12 -1.66
C CYS A 34 3.44 5.26 -2.97
N LEU A 35 3.02 6.19 -3.83
CA LEU A 35 3.84 6.66 -4.93
C LEU A 35 5.06 7.41 -4.36
N PRO A 36 6.23 7.40 -5.03
CA PRO A 36 7.42 8.11 -4.56
C PRO A 36 7.19 9.60 -4.28
N ILE A 37 6.39 10.27 -5.11
CA ILE A 37 6.03 11.69 -4.95
C ILE A 37 5.17 11.95 -3.71
N ASN A 38 4.48 10.92 -3.21
CA ASN A 38 3.61 10.99 -2.05
C ASN A 38 4.28 10.44 -0.79
N ARG A 39 5.57 10.06 -0.85
CA ARG A 39 6.33 9.62 0.32
C ARG A 39 6.40 10.77 1.33
N PRO A 40 6.01 10.57 2.60
CA PRO A 40 6.16 11.59 3.64
C PRO A 40 7.63 12.02 3.79
N ASP A 41 7.84 13.32 3.91
CA ASP A 41 9.15 13.91 4.26
C ASP A 41 9.34 13.85 5.79
N ASP A 42 9.49 12.63 6.30
CA ASP A 42 9.69 12.34 7.71
C ASP A 42 11.05 11.62 7.90
N PRO A 43 12.02 12.23 8.59
CA PRO A 43 13.33 11.62 8.85
C PRO A 43 13.27 10.32 9.67
N LEU A 44 12.20 10.11 10.44
CA LEU A 44 12.01 8.91 11.26
C LEU A 44 11.29 7.79 10.49
N LEU A 45 10.83 8.05 9.27
CA LEU A 45 10.17 7.05 8.46
C LEU A 45 11.17 5.99 7.99
N SER A 46 10.84 4.73 8.28
CA SER A 46 11.60 3.57 7.79
C SER A 46 11.82 3.61 6.28
N PRO A 47 12.94 3.07 5.78
CA PRO A 47 13.15 2.94 4.34
C PRO A 47 12.12 1.99 3.72
N ALA A 48 11.81 2.21 2.44
CA ALA A 48 10.98 1.27 1.68
C ALA A 48 11.65 -0.11 1.62
N LEU A 49 10.86 -1.17 1.70
CA LEU A 49 11.33 -2.55 1.73
C LEU A 49 11.97 -2.95 0.39
N SER A 50 13.30 -2.84 0.32
CA SER A 50 14.07 -3.13 -0.89
C SER A 50 13.99 -4.59 -1.32
N HIS A 51 13.87 -5.52 -0.37
CA HIS A 51 13.79 -6.95 -0.63
C HIS A 51 12.54 -7.35 -1.44
N LEU A 52 11.47 -6.54 -1.40
CA LEU A 52 10.26 -6.81 -2.18
C LEU A 52 10.51 -6.75 -3.69
N LYS A 53 11.57 -6.07 -4.13
CA LYS A 53 11.98 -5.96 -5.54
C LYS A 53 12.72 -7.20 -6.06
N ALA A 54 13.22 -8.04 -5.15
CA ALA A 54 13.98 -9.22 -5.54
C ALA A 54 13.11 -10.21 -6.33
N MET A 55 13.76 -11.06 -7.13
CA MET A 55 13.09 -12.08 -7.94
C MET A 55 11.97 -11.49 -8.83
N ASN A 56 12.25 -10.34 -9.45
CA ASN A 56 11.32 -9.61 -10.31
C ASN A 56 9.96 -9.27 -9.65
N GLY A 57 9.97 -8.96 -8.35
CA GLY A 57 8.75 -8.61 -7.61
C GLY A 57 8.00 -9.78 -7.01
N TYR A 58 8.54 -11.01 -7.06
CA TYR A 58 7.91 -12.18 -6.44
C TYR A 58 7.60 -11.95 -4.94
N TYR A 59 8.50 -11.32 -4.19
CA TYR A 59 8.24 -11.03 -2.78
C TYR A 59 7.19 -9.94 -2.57
N ALA A 60 7.11 -8.94 -3.46
CA ALA A 60 6.00 -7.99 -3.47
C ALA A 60 4.66 -8.70 -3.73
N GLN A 61 4.63 -9.63 -4.69
CA GLN A 61 3.45 -10.43 -4.99
C GLN A 61 3.00 -11.24 -3.76
N GLN A 62 3.93 -11.95 -3.10
CA GLN A 62 3.62 -12.67 -1.87
C GLN A 62 3.14 -11.73 -0.75
N PHE A 63 3.71 -10.54 -0.63
CA PHE A 63 3.26 -9.56 0.35
C PHE A 63 1.79 -9.16 0.12
N PHE A 64 1.40 -8.88 -1.13
CA PHE A 64 0.03 -8.47 -1.46
C PHE A 64 -0.99 -9.61 -1.45
N ILE A 65 -0.59 -10.84 -1.82
CA ILE A 65 -1.44 -12.04 -1.71
C ILE A 65 -1.83 -12.28 -0.25
N HIS A 66 -0.87 -12.12 0.67
CA HIS A 66 -1.03 -12.43 2.09
C HIS A 66 -1.28 -11.17 2.94
N LEU A 67 -1.98 -10.17 2.42
CA LEU A 67 -2.50 -9.10 3.29
C LEU A 67 -3.53 -9.67 4.28
N SER A 68 -3.65 -9.05 5.45
CA SER A 68 -4.62 -9.51 6.45
C SER A 68 -6.05 -9.15 6.02
N ASP A 69 -6.88 -10.16 5.71
CA ASP A 69 -8.29 -9.94 5.35
C ASP A 69 -9.11 -9.30 6.48
N ALA A 70 -8.73 -9.54 7.74
CA ALA A 70 -9.44 -8.99 8.91
C ALA A 70 -9.16 -7.49 9.16
N LEU A 71 -8.00 -6.99 8.70
CA LEU A 71 -7.54 -5.62 8.99
C LEU A 71 -7.54 -4.71 7.77
N ASN A 72 -7.71 -5.27 6.56
CA ASN A 72 -7.80 -4.52 5.32
C ASN A 72 -9.21 -4.57 4.76
N SER A 73 -9.55 -3.56 3.95
CA SER A 73 -10.77 -3.59 3.13
C SER A 73 -10.71 -4.76 2.14
N GLU A 74 -11.85 -5.40 1.88
CA GLU A 74 -11.96 -6.44 0.82
C GLU A 74 -11.45 -5.94 -0.55
N ASN A 75 -11.60 -4.63 -0.80
CA ASN A 75 -11.17 -3.98 -2.04
C ASN A 75 -9.76 -3.36 -1.97
N VAL A 76 -8.93 -3.73 -0.99
CA VAL A 76 -7.61 -3.10 -0.78
C VAL A 76 -6.73 -3.15 -2.03
N ILE A 77 -6.68 -4.28 -2.73
CA ILE A 77 -5.86 -4.44 -3.95
C ILE A 77 -6.37 -3.53 -5.07
N SER A 78 -7.68 -3.52 -5.30
CA SER A 78 -8.35 -2.63 -6.25
C SER A 78 -8.06 -1.17 -5.99
N ASN A 79 -8.15 -0.74 -4.73
CA ASN A 79 -7.86 0.63 -4.31
C ASN A 79 -6.38 0.98 -4.52
N LEU A 80 -5.47 0.08 -4.14
CA LEU A 80 -4.04 0.25 -4.36
C LEU A 80 -3.72 0.37 -5.85
N TYR A 81 -4.35 -0.45 -6.69
CA TYR A 81 -4.16 -0.42 -8.13
C TYR A 81 -4.61 0.91 -8.75
N GLN A 82 -5.83 1.35 -8.44
CA GLN A 82 -6.36 2.63 -8.93
C GLN A 82 -5.49 3.80 -8.47
N TYR A 83 -5.05 3.77 -7.22
CA TYR A 83 -4.10 4.74 -6.69
C TYR A 83 -2.76 4.68 -7.43
N ALA A 84 -2.17 3.51 -7.63
CA ALA A 84 -0.85 3.38 -8.26
C ALA A 84 -0.86 3.77 -9.74
N THR A 85 -1.96 3.51 -10.44
CA THR A 85 -2.14 3.84 -11.86
C THR A 85 -2.71 5.24 -12.09
N GLN A 86 -3.13 5.94 -11.04
CA GLN A 86 -3.84 7.22 -11.11
C GLN A 86 -5.03 7.15 -12.08
N SER A 87 -5.68 5.99 -12.13
CA SER A 87 -6.69 5.65 -13.14
C SER A 87 -8.00 5.25 -12.47
N ALA A 88 -9.10 5.81 -12.98
CA ALA A 88 -10.46 5.45 -12.59
C ALA A 88 -11.03 4.30 -13.45
N VAL A 89 -10.17 3.54 -14.13
CA VAL A 89 -10.58 2.48 -15.06
C VAL A 89 -11.45 1.44 -14.36
N ALA A 90 -12.41 0.91 -15.14
CA ALA A 90 -13.28 -0.17 -14.72
C ALA A 90 -12.45 -1.42 -14.40
N LEU A 91 -12.40 -1.79 -13.13
CA LEU A 91 -11.73 -2.99 -12.63
C LEU A 91 -12.47 -4.29 -12.99
N ALA A 92 -13.61 -4.19 -13.68
CA ALA A 92 -14.49 -5.32 -13.96
C ALA A 92 -13.82 -6.41 -14.82
N ASP A 93 -12.81 -6.04 -15.60
CA ASP A 93 -12.11 -6.95 -16.52
C ASP A 93 -10.84 -7.57 -15.91
N HIS A 94 -10.43 -7.15 -14.70
CA HIS A 94 -9.21 -7.63 -14.05
C HIS A 94 -9.51 -8.51 -12.84
N SER A 95 -8.87 -9.67 -12.79
CA SER A 95 -8.81 -10.51 -11.60
C SER A 95 -7.92 -9.90 -10.52
N LYS A 96 -8.16 -10.26 -9.25
CA LYS A 96 -7.31 -9.84 -8.12
C LYS A 96 -5.84 -10.21 -8.33
N ASP A 97 -5.57 -11.37 -8.94
CA ASP A 97 -4.21 -11.86 -9.18
C ASP A 97 -3.47 -11.01 -10.23
N GLU A 98 -4.15 -10.59 -11.30
CA GLU A 98 -3.59 -9.67 -12.30
C GLU A 98 -3.29 -8.30 -11.69
N LEU A 99 -4.21 -7.77 -10.88
CA LEU A 99 -3.97 -6.50 -10.18
C LEU A 99 -2.77 -6.60 -9.24
N ILE A 100 -2.63 -7.71 -8.52
CA ILE A 100 -1.49 -7.98 -7.64
C ILE A 100 -0.19 -8.04 -8.46
N GLU A 101 -0.19 -8.73 -9.60
CA GLU A 101 0.99 -8.82 -10.48
C GLU A 101 1.41 -7.42 -10.95
N GLU A 102 0.48 -6.62 -11.43
CA GLU A 102 0.75 -5.27 -11.90
C GLU A 102 1.32 -4.36 -10.80
N ILE A 103 0.69 -4.30 -9.61
CA ILE A 103 1.23 -3.47 -8.51
C ILE A 103 2.59 -3.99 -8.01
N SER A 104 2.86 -5.30 -8.11
CA SER A 104 4.16 -5.87 -7.75
C SER A 104 5.27 -5.43 -8.71
N LEU A 105 4.97 -5.33 -10.01
CA LEU A 105 5.89 -4.78 -11.01
C LEU A 105 6.15 -3.28 -10.78
N LEU A 106 5.15 -2.54 -10.30
CA LEU A 106 5.33 -1.13 -9.89
C LEU A 106 6.28 -1.01 -8.69
N VAL A 107 6.24 -1.95 -7.73
CA VAL A 107 7.21 -2.00 -6.62
C VAL A 107 8.62 -2.26 -7.15
N THR A 108 8.80 -3.23 -8.03
CA THR A 108 10.09 -3.57 -8.65
C THR A 108 10.71 -2.36 -9.37
N SER A 109 9.89 -1.57 -10.06
CA SER A 109 10.32 -0.39 -10.83
C SER A 109 10.41 0.91 -10.01
N ASN A 110 10.30 0.85 -8.68
CA ASN A 110 10.24 2.02 -7.78
C ASN A 110 9.10 3.00 -8.08
N LYS A 111 8.07 2.58 -8.82
CA LYS A 111 6.88 3.40 -9.07
C LYS A 111 5.87 3.32 -7.92
N LEU A 112 5.98 2.28 -7.09
CA LEU A 112 5.23 2.10 -5.86
C LEU A 112 6.20 1.72 -4.74
N LEU A 113 6.04 2.31 -3.56
CA LEU A 113 6.86 2.06 -2.38
C LEU A 113 6.01 1.34 -1.33
N VAL A 114 6.61 0.37 -0.64
CA VAL A 114 6.03 -0.27 0.55
C VAL A 114 6.95 0.02 1.73
N ILE A 115 6.46 0.75 2.71
CA ILE A 115 7.24 1.32 3.81
C ILE A 115 6.66 0.80 5.14
N PRO A 116 7.45 0.15 6.00
CA PRO A 116 7.02 -0.24 7.34
C PRO A 116 6.63 0.98 8.19
N LEU A 117 5.55 0.88 8.95
CA LEU A 117 5.12 1.92 9.92
C LEU A 117 5.29 1.46 11.38
N TYR A 118 6.19 0.53 11.61
CA TYR A 118 6.54 0.01 12.93
C TYR A 118 8.04 0.18 13.16
N GLU A 119 8.42 0.22 14.44
CA GLU A 119 9.79 0.32 14.93
C GLU A 119 10.56 -0.99 14.78
#